data_AF-A0A2U2PJG1-F1
#
_entry.id   AF-A0A2U2PJG1-F1
#
_cell.length_a   1.000
_cell.length_b   1.000
_cell.length_c   1.000
_cell.angle_alpha   90.00
_cell.angle_beta   90.00
_cell.angle_gamma   90.00
#
_symmetry.space_group_name_H-M   'P 1'
#
loop_
_entity.id
_entity.type
_entity.pdbx_description
1 polymer ?
#
loop_
_entity_poly.entity_id
_entity_poly.type
_entity_poly.pdbx_seq_one_letter_code
_entity_poly.pdbx_strand_id
1 'polypeptide(L)'
;MDNSGGQEMIRRFLFLGILFPVVFTIGCGQGHNKTEENKSSLLPGGPAWAALYQQQSGEYRALCYQAYNIASLRLEQKVKQHSALPKAIITDIDETVLDNSPYFVSQAKKGLTYSDSSWIAWTAQRKCDTLPGAVRFLKRAKELGVSVFYVTNRFAEERQATLANLKQFDLPDTDNEHLFLMDGGTSSKEKRRQGISKSHEVILLLGDNLGDFDRDFDEKDPSLRTEQARKRAGDYGDRFIVFPNAMYGTWEDVLYGKDEKSTDQKNDILTNLLK
;
A
#
# COMPACT_ATOMS: atom_id res chain seq x y z
N MET A 1 -46.49 -69.51 -76.32
CA MET A 1 -45.02 -69.34 -76.42
C MET A 1 -44.58 -68.82 -75.06
N ASP A 2 -44.69 -69.56 -73.96
CA ASP A 2 -44.17 -70.91 -73.70
C ASP A 2 -42.74 -71.08 -74.21
N ASN A 3 -41.77 -70.91 -73.31
CA ASN A 3 -40.69 -71.87 -73.20
C ASN A 3 -40.07 -71.81 -71.79
N SER A 4 -40.31 -72.90 -71.09
CA SER A 4 -39.69 -73.36 -69.85
C SER A 4 -38.20 -73.70 -70.02
N GLY A 5 -37.49 -73.73 -68.89
CA GLY A 5 -36.55 -74.83 -68.62
C GLY A 5 -35.10 -74.44 -68.38
N GLY A 6 -34.61 -74.77 -67.19
CA GLY A 6 -33.18 -74.73 -66.87
C GLY A 6 -32.91 -74.78 -65.36
N GLN A 7 -33.02 -75.96 -64.77
CA GLN A 7 -32.50 -76.27 -63.43
C GLN A 7 -30.98 -76.09 -63.37
N GLU A 8 -30.45 -75.61 -62.24
CA GLU A 8 -29.32 -76.27 -61.60
C GLU A 8 -29.30 -76.04 -60.09
N MET A 9 -28.81 -77.06 -59.41
CA MET A 9 -28.90 -77.31 -57.98
C MET A 9 -27.48 -77.24 -57.38
N ILE A 10 -27.39 -77.01 -56.07
CA ILE A 10 -26.27 -77.34 -55.17
C ILE A 10 -25.11 -76.32 -55.13
N ARG A 11 -25.00 -75.59 -54.00
CA ARG A 11 -23.94 -75.83 -52.97
C ARG A 11 -24.07 -74.81 -51.84
N ARG A 12 -24.50 -75.33 -50.67
CA ARG A 12 -24.35 -74.70 -49.37
C ARG A 12 -22.85 -74.59 -49.06
N PHE A 13 -22.34 -73.38 -48.92
CA PHE A 13 -21.09 -73.13 -48.21
C PHE A 13 -21.40 -72.34 -46.94
N LEU A 14 -21.31 -73.05 -45.81
CA LEU A 14 -21.17 -72.47 -44.48
C LEU A 14 -19.84 -71.72 -44.43
N PHE A 15 -19.89 -70.39 -44.46
CA PHE A 15 -18.77 -69.56 -43.99
C PHE A 15 -19.09 -69.11 -42.57
N LEU A 16 -18.45 -69.78 -41.60
CA LEU A 16 -18.30 -69.29 -40.23
C LEU A 16 -17.42 -68.02 -40.31
N GLY A 17 -18.06 -66.86 -40.35
CA GLY A 17 -17.39 -65.57 -40.16
C GLY A 17 -17.11 -65.35 -38.68
N ILE A 18 -15.86 -65.55 -38.28
CA ILE A 18 -15.34 -65.18 -36.96
C ILE A 18 -15.41 -63.65 -36.85
N LEU A 19 -16.34 -63.15 -36.04
CA LEU A 19 -16.48 -61.73 -35.74
C LEU A 19 -15.38 -61.34 -34.74
N PHE A 20 -14.27 -60.77 -35.22
CA PHE A 20 -13.30 -60.10 -34.36
C PHE A 20 -13.90 -58.76 -33.92
N PRO A 21 -14.12 -58.51 -32.61
CA PRO A 21 -14.49 -57.18 -32.16
C PRO A 21 -13.27 -56.27 -32.33
N VAL A 22 -13.31 -55.39 -33.33
CA VAL A 22 -12.42 -54.24 -33.39
C VAL A 22 -12.81 -53.33 -32.23
N VAL A 23 -12.08 -53.45 -31.13
CA VAL A 23 -12.15 -52.51 -30.01
C VAL A 23 -11.56 -51.21 -30.52
N PHE A 24 -12.42 -50.26 -30.91
CA PHE A 24 -12.03 -48.86 -31.05
C PHE A 24 -11.67 -48.34 -29.66
N THR A 25 -10.40 -48.41 -29.30
CA THR A 25 -9.86 -47.57 -28.22
C THR A 25 -9.85 -46.14 -28.75
N ILE A 26 -10.94 -45.42 -28.49
CA ILE A 26 -10.91 -43.95 -28.50
C ILE A 26 -9.94 -43.58 -27.38
N GLY A 27 -8.67 -43.41 -27.76
CA GLY A 27 -7.68 -42.79 -26.90
C GLY A 27 -8.19 -41.39 -26.60
N CYS A 28 -8.71 -41.20 -25.38
CA CYS A 28 -8.76 -39.88 -24.78
C CYS A 28 -7.32 -39.39 -24.71
N GLY A 29 -6.88 -38.68 -25.76
CA GLY A 29 -5.79 -37.76 -25.64
C GLY A 29 -6.19 -36.75 -24.60
N GLN A 30 -5.80 -36.99 -23.34
CA GLN A 30 -5.70 -35.94 -22.35
C GLN A 30 -4.73 -34.93 -22.94
N GLY A 31 -5.27 -33.92 -23.62
CA GLY A 31 -4.58 -32.66 -23.77
C GLY A 31 -4.16 -32.30 -22.36
N HIS A 32 -2.85 -32.36 -22.10
CA HIS A 32 -2.25 -31.64 -21.00
C HIS A 32 -2.52 -30.16 -21.30
N ASN A 33 -3.73 -29.69 -21.01
CA ASN A 33 -3.89 -28.35 -20.50
C ASN A 33 -3.01 -28.36 -19.27
N LYS A 34 -1.78 -27.84 -19.39
CA LYS A 34 -1.08 -27.30 -18.24
C LYS A 34 -2.11 -26.37 -17.61
N THR A 35 -2.76 -26.82 -16.55
CA THR A 35 -3.33 -25.91 -15.56
C THR A 35 -2.15 -25.01 -15.23
N GLU A 36 -2.16 -23.78 -15.76
CA GLU A 36 -1.32 -22.74 -15.18
C GLU A 36 -1.65 -22.81 -13.69
N GLU A 37 -0.69 -23.26 -12.88
CA GLU A 37 -0.80 -23.10 -11.44
C GLU A 37 -1.14 -21.63 -11.26
N ASN A 38 -2.35 -21.38 -10.76
CA ASN A 38 -2.85 -20.03 -10.55
C ASN A 38 -1.99 -19.44 -9.42
N LYS A 39 -0.81 -18.94 -9.80
CA LYS A 39 0.21 -18.43 -8.90
C LYS A 39 -0.46 -17.27 -8.20
N SER A 40 -0.78 -17.46 -6.92
CA SER A 40 -1.47 -16.43 -6.13
C SER A 40 -0.69 -15.13 -6.26
N SER A 41 -1.34 -14.11 -6.85
CA SER A 41 -0.73 -12.81 -7.10
C SER A 41 -1.09 -11.86 -5.96
N LEU A 42 -0.08 -11.43 -5.20
CA LEU A 42 -0.26 -10.47 -4.10
C LEU A 42 -0.40 -9.04 -4.60
N LEU A 43 0.08 -8.71 -5.80
CA LEU A 43 -0.11 -7.41 -6.42
C LEU A 43 -1.09 -7.51 -7.59
N PRO A 44 -1.98 -6.53 -7.77
CA PRO A 44 -2.27 -5.41 -6.87
C PRO A 44 -3.25 -5.76 -5.72
N GLY A 45 -3.65 -7.04 -5.56
CA GLY A 45 -4.74 -7.44 -4.65
C GLY A 45 -4.46 -7.24 -3.16
N GLY A 46 -3.22 -7.41 -2.71
CA GLY A 46 -2.75 -7.25 -1.34
C GLY A 46 -2.96 -5.84 -0.80
N PRO A 47 -2.42 -4.79 -1.46
CA PRO A 47 -2.73 -3.41 -1.10
C PRO A 47 -4.22 -3.09 -1.08
N ALA A 48 -5.02 -3.66 -1.99
CA ALA A 48 -6.48 -3.49 -1.97
C ALA A 48 -7.17 -4.20 -0.79
N TRP A 49 -6.66 -5.35 -0.35
CA TRP A 49 -7.14 -6.03 0.86
C TRP A 49 -6.78 -5.24 2.13
N ALA A 50 -5.57 -4.68 2.19
CA ALA A 50 -5.19 -3.76 3.26
C ALA A 50 -6.04 -2.48 3.25
N ALA A 51 -6.35 -1.94 2.07
CA ALA A 51 -7.28 -0.82 1.91
C ALA A 51 -8.69 -1.17 2.42
N LEU A 52 -9.17 -2.40 2.20
CA LEU A 52 -10.45 -2.86 2.75
C LEU A 52 -10.43 -2.83 4.29
N TYR A 53 -9.35 -3.29 4.92
CA TYR A 53 -9.18 -3.20 6.38
C TYR A 53 -9.19 -1.73 6.86
N GLN A 54 -8.42 -0.86 6.21
CA GLN A 54 -8.38 0.58 6.53
C GLN A 54 -9.76 1.25 6.39
N GLN A 55 -10.50 0.95 5.33
CA GLN A 55 -11.78 1.58 5.03
C GLN A 55 -12.93 1.08 5.90
N GLN A 56 -12.95 -0.22 6.24
CA GLN A 56 -14.14 -0.88 6.79
C GLN A 56 -13.99 -1.33 8.24
N SER A 57 -12.76 -1.53 8.74
CA SER A 57 -12.58 -2.07 10.09
C SER A 57 -12.75 -1.01 11.18
N GLY A 58 -13.40 -1.38 12.28
CA GLY A 58 -13.43 -0.56 13.48
C GLY A 58 -12.07 -0.49 14.16
N GLU A 59 -11.26 -1.54 14.00
CA GLU A 59 -9.93 -1.72 14.57
C GLU A 59 -8.95 -0.68 14.01
N TYR A 60 -8.93 -0.46 12.68
CA TYR A 60 -8.10 0.60 12.08
C TYR A 60 -8.46 1.96 12.66
N ARG A 61 -9.76 2.29 12.73
CA ARG A 61 -10.23 3.56 13.32
C ARG A 61 -9.81 3.69 14.78
N ALA A 62 -9.92 2.61 15.56
CA ALA A 62 -9.49 2.58 16.96
C ALA A 62 -7.98 2.83 17.10
N LEU A 63 -7.15 2.25 16.22
CA LEU A 63 -5.70 2.50 16.20
C LEU A 63 -5.37 3.96 15.85
N CYS A 64 -6.05 4.56 14.87
CA CYS A 64 -5.89 6.00 14.57
C CYS A 64 -6.28 6.87 15.75
N TYR A 65 -7.42 6.59 16.40
CA TYR A 65 -7.82 7.33 17.60
C TYR A 65 -6.83 7.13 18.74
N GLN A 66 -6.32 5.91 18.96
CA GLN A 66 -5.32 5.64 19.99
C GLN A 66 -4.06 6.48 19.75
N ALA A 67 -3.53 6.48 18.52
CA ALA A 67 -2.37 7.26 18.13
C ALA A 67 -2.58 8.76 18.35
N TYR A 68 -3.70 9.33 17.90
CA TYR A 68 -4.00 10.74 18.10
C TYR A 68 -4.33 11.10 19.57
N ASN A 69 -4.89 10.18 20.34
CA ASN A 69 -5.16 10.39 21.77
C ASN A 69 -3.85 10.43 22.57
N ILE A 70 -2.92 9.50 22.33
CA ILE A 70 -1.61 9.56 22.99
C ILE A 70 -0.81 10.78 22.52
N ALA A 71 -0.88 11.14 21.24
CA ALA A 71 -0.28 12.37 20.72
C ALA A 71 -0.84 13.61 21.43
N SER A 72 -2.15 13.69 21.65
CA SER A 72 -2.80 14.78 22.39
C SER A 72 -2.28 14.86 23.82
N LEU A 73 -2.17 13.72 24.52
CA LEU A 73 -1.62 13.68 25.88
C LEU A 73 -0.17 14.19 25.92
N ARG A 74 0.68 13.74 24.98
CA ARG A 74 2.09 14.17 24.90
C ARG A 74 2.24 15.63 24.51
N LEU A 75 1.41 16.11 23.59
CA LEU A 75 1.34 17.51 23.21
C LEU A 75 1.05 18.37 24.44
N GLU A 76 -0.03 18.09 25.18
CA GLU A 76 -0.42 18.87 26.36
C GLU A 76 0.61 18.82 27.50
N GLN A 77 1.39 17.73 27.60
CA GLN A 77 2.52 17.64 28.52
C GLN A 77 3.70 18.49 28.06
N LYS A 78 4.13 18.33 26.80
CA LYS A 78 5.34 18.96 26.26
C LYS A 78 5.16 20.47 26.05
N VAL A 79 3.95 20.97 25.74
CA VAL A 79 3.72 22.43 25.58
C VAL A 79 3.98 23.23 26.85
N LYS A 80 3.76 22.62 28.03
CA LYS A 80 3.98 23.25 29.35
C LYS A 80 5.46 23.37 29.72
N GLN A 81 6.34 22.64 29.03
CA GLN A 81 7.78 22.69 29.28
C GLN A 81 8.36 23.98 28.71
N HIS A 82 9.29 24.61 29.44
CA HIS A 82 9.96 25.81 28.94
C HIS A 82 10.77 25.50 27.68
N SER A 83 10.73 26.38 26.69
CA SER A 83 11.55 26.28 25.47
C SER A 83 12.08 27.64 25.07
N ALA A 84 13.31 27.66 24.55
CA ALA A 84 13.90 28.85 23.95
C ALA A 84 13.38 29.11 22.52
N LEU A 85 12.81 28.08 21.87
CA LEU A 85 12.27 28.17 20.52
C LEU A 85 10.75 27.97 20.54
N PRO A 86 10.00 28.52 19.57
CA PRO A 86 8.62 28.14 19.33
C PRO A 86 8.50 26.62 19.16
N LYS A 87 7.43 26.03 19.71
CA LYS A 87 7.20 24.59 19.60
C LYS A 87 6.52 24.25 18.29
N ALA A 88 6.86 23.08 17.76
CA ALA A 88 6.25 22.55 16.55
C ALA A 88 5.98 21.05 16.64
N ILE A 89 4.99 20.60 15.87
CA ILE A 89 4.89 19.21 15.47
C ILE A 89 5.24 19.09 13.99
N ILE A 90 5.78 17.94 13.60
CA ILE A 90 5.91 17.56 12.20
C ILE A 90 5.01 16.36 11.97
N THR A 91 4.20 16.41 10.91
CA THR A 91 3.37 15.30 10.48
C THR A 91 3.68 14.95 9.03
N ASP A 92 3.72 13.66 8.74
CA ASP A 92 3.47 13.19 7.38
C ASP A 92 2.01 13.49 6.95
N ILE A 93 1.70 13.35 5.67
CA ILE A 93 0.37 13.56 5.10
C ILE A 93 -0.31 12.23 4.76
N ASP A 94 0.31 11.39 3.94
CA ASP A 94 -0.37 10.27 3.27
C ASP A 94 -0.41 9.06 4.20
N GLU A 95 -1.60 8.55 4.54
CA GLU A 95 -1.81 7.50 5.56
C GLU A 95 -1.47 7.93 7.00
N THR A 96 -1.25 9.24 7.21
CA THR A 96 -1.08 9.86 8.53
C THR A 96 -2.19 10.89 8.81
N VAL A 97 -2.44 11.79 7.85
CA VAL A 97 -3.48 12.82 7.92
C VAL A 97 -4.58 12.56 6.90
N LEU A 98 -4.22 12.21 5.67
CA LEU A 98 -5.11 11.98 4.54
C LEU A 98 -5.17 10.48 4.21
N ASP A 99 -6.38 9.98 3.98
CA ASP A 99 -6.65 8.59 3.60
C ASP A 99 -6.67 8.44 2.07
N ASN A 100 -5.63 7.81 1.53
CA ASN A 100 -5.49 7.51 0.11
C ASN A 100 -5.85 6.07 -0.23
N SER A 101 -6.39 5.28 0.70
CA SER A 101 -6.82 3.90 0.44
C SER A 101 -7.72 3.73 -0.80
N PRO A 102 -8.59 4.70 -1.21
CA PRO A 102 -9.36 4.54 -2.45
C PRO A 102 -8.52 4.47 -3.72
N TYR A 103 -7.30 5.05 -3.73
CA TYR A 103 -6.35 4.92 -4.82
C TYR A 103 -5.97 3.46 -5.07
N PHE A 104 -5.56 2.74 -4.02
CA PHE A 104 -5.15 1.34 -4.11
C PHE A 104 -6.30 0.44 -4.55
N VAL A 105 -7.53 0.69 -4.07
CA VAL A 105 -8.73 -0.01 -4.55
C VAL A 105 -8.98 0.27 -6.03
N SER A 106 -8.85 1.52 -6.48
CA SER A 106 -9.01 1.90 -7.88
C SER A 106 -7.97 1.23 -8.79
N GLN A 107 -6.70 1.23 -8.39
CA GLN A 107 -5.62 0.59 -9.15
C GLN A 107 -5.85 -0.92 -9.24
N ALA A 108 -6.20 -1.58 -8.14
CA ALA A 108 -6.48 -3.01 -8.13
C ALA A 108 -7.67 -3.41 -9.02
N LYS A 109 -8.76 -2.63 -9.01
CA LYS A 109 -9.91 -2.85 -9.91
C LYS A 109 -9.53 -2.76 -11.40
N LYS A 110 -8.46 -2.06 -11.74
CA LYS A 110 -7.91 -1.95 -13.11
C LYS A 110 -6.82 -2.98 -13.40
N GLY A 111 -6.44 -3.82 -12.43
CA GLY A 111 -5.29 -4.72 -12.54
C GLY A 111 -3.95 -3.99 -12.60
N LEU A 112 -3.87 -2.76 -12.09
CA LEU A 112 -2.68 -1.91 -12.13
C LEU A 112 -2.06 -1.78 -10.73
N THR A 113 -0.75 -1.54 -10.69
CA THR A 113 -0.01 -1.18 -9.49
C THR A 113 0.25 0.34 -9.44
N TYR A 114 0.96 0.80 -8.41
CA TYR A 114 1.34 2.21 -8.29
C TYR A 114 2.22 2.66 -9.46
N SER A 115 1.98 3.87 -9.95
CA SER A 115 2.96 4.65 -10.72
C SER A 115 2.85 6.13 -10.34
N ASP A 116 3.96 6.87 -10.42
CA ASP A 116 4.00 8.30 -10.09
C ASP A 116 2.91 9.08 -10.85
N SER A 117 2.78 8.84 -12.16
CA SER A 117 1.76 9.49 -12.99
C SER A 117 0.32 9.22 -12.53
N SER A 118 0.03 8.00 -12.09
CA SER A 118 -1.30 7.64 -11.59
C SER A 118 -1.57 8.22 -10.20
N TRP A 119 -0.53 8.37 -9.38
CA TRP A 119 -0.61 9.01 -8.07
C TRP A 119 -0.83 10.52 -8.18
N ILE A 120 -0.06 11.21 -9.03
CA ILE A 120 -0.25 12.63 -9.32
C ILE A 120 -1.67 12.89 -9.84
N ALA A 121 -2.18 12.02 -10.73
CA ALA A 121 -3.56 12.10 -11.19
C ALA A 121 -4.60 11.85 -10.10
N TRP A 122 -4.28 11.05 -9.08
CA TRP A 122 -5.12 10.83 -7.90
C TRP A 122 -5.15 12.06 -7.00
N THR A 123 -3.98 12.56 -6.58
CA THR A 123 -3.89 13.70 -5.65
C THR A 123 -4.46 14.98 -6.25
N ALA A 124 -4.35 15.18 -7.57
CA ALA A 124 -4.98 16.29 -8.29
C ALA A 124 -6.52 16.36 -8.12
N GLN A 125 -7.17 15.21 -7.91
CA GLN A 125 -8.63 15.14 -7.72
C GLN A 125 -9.06 15.71 -6.37
N ARG A 126 -8.17 15.72 -5.37
CA ARG A 126 -8.42 16.27 -4.04
C ARG A 126 -9.61 15.65 -3.31
N LYS A 127 -9.74 14.32 -3.41
CA LYS A 127 -10.89 13.54 -2.91
C LYS A 127 -10.57 12.65 -1.71
N CYS A 128 -9.35 12.70 -1.18
CA CYS A 128 -9.02 11.92 0.01
C CYS A 128 -9.75 12.51 1.24
N ASP A 129 -10.22 11.61 2.10
CA ASP A 129 -10.75 11.96 3.43
C ASP A 129 -9.58 12.07 4.42
N THR A 130 -9.87 12.36 5.69
CA THR A 130 -8.89 12.40 6.78
C THR A 130 -8.87 11.12 7.60
N LEU A 131 -7.71 10.81 8.19
CA LEU A 131 -7.62 9.75 9.18
C LEU A 131 -8.43 10.09 10.45
N PRO A 132 -9.08 9.09 11.10
CA PRO A 132 -9.86 9.32 12.30
C PRO A 132 -9.04 9.99 13.42
N GLY A 133 -9.43 11.22 13.78
CA GLY A 133 -8.80 11.99 14.87
C GLY A 133 -7.81 13.06 14.42
N ALA A 134 -7.34 13.02 13.16
CA ALA A 134 -6.32 13.95 12.64
C ALA A 134 -6.75 15.42 12.76
N VAL A 135 -7.92 15.76 12.23
CA VAL A 135 -8.46 17.14 12.24
C VAL A 135 -8.53 17.70 13.66
N ARG A 136 -9.06 16.91 14.61
CA ARG A 136 -9.20 17.32 16.01
C ARG A 136 -7.83 17.58 16.64
N PHE A 137 -6.87 16.66 16.46
CA PHE A 137 -5.55 16.79 17.04
C PHE A 137 -4.78 17.99 16.47
N LEU A 138 -4.77 18.16 15.15
CA LEU A 138 -4.03 19.25 14.50
C LEU A 138 -4.61 20.63 14.88
N LYS A 139 -5.94 20.78 14.89
CA LYS A 139 -6.58 22.01 15.39
C LYS A 139 -6.22 22.28 16.85
N ARG A 140 -6.21 21.24 17.70
CA ARG A 140 -5.78 21.36 19.10
C ARG A 140 -4.33 21.81 19.25
N ALA A 141 -3.42 21.31 18.41
CA ALA A 141 -2.03 21.80 18.39
C ALA A 141 -1.97 23.29 18.09
N LYS A 142 -2.72 23.76 17.09
CA LYS A 142 -2.78 25.18 16.76
C LYS A 142 -3.36 26.04 17.88
N GLU A 143 -4.43 25.59 18.54
CA GLU A 143 -5.03 26.27 19.71
C GLU A 143 -4.04 26.43 20.87
N LEU A 144 -3.14 25.46 21.04
CA LEU A 144 -2.08 25.49 22.06
C LEU A 144 -0.84 26.30 21.62
N GLY A 145 -0.90 26.98 20.47
CA GLY A 145 0.19 27.80 19.95
C GLY A 145 1.36 27.00 19.39
N VAL A 146 1.12 25.73 19.00
CA VAL A 146 2.13 24.87 18.38
C VAL A 146 1.97 24.91 16.86
N SER A 147 3.06 25.20 16.14
CA SER A 147 3.07 25.18 14.68
C SER A 147 2.95 23.75 14.15
N VAL A 148 2.17 23.57 13.09
CA VAL A 148 2.05 22.29 12.39
C VAL A 148 2.82 22.34 11.07
N PHE A 149 3.85 21.51 10.95
CA PHE A 149 4.59 21.34 9.70
C PHE A 149 4.21 20.03 9.02
N TYR A 150 3.87 20.11 7.73
CA TYR A 150 3.56 18.95 6.89
C TYR A 150 4.80 18.59 6.07
N VAL A 151 5.40 17.43 6.36
CA VAL A 151 6.60 16.94 5.65
C VAL A 151 6.25 15.64 4.93
N THR A 152 6.06 15.73 3.62
CA THR A 152 5.54 14.65 2.76
C THR A 152 6.49 14.37 1.60
N ASN A 153 6.44 13.16 1.05
CA ASN A 153 7.16 12.79 -0.18
C ASN A 153 6.35 12.99 -1.47
N ARG A 154 5.19 13.67 -1.41
CA ARG A 154 4.55 14.21 -2.62
C ARG A 154 5.52 15.11 -3.41
N PHE A 155 5.40 15.09 -4.72
CA PHE A 155 6.22 15.86 -5.64
C PHE A 155 5.92 17.37 -5.57
N ALA A 156 6.89 18.18 -6.00
CA ALA A 156 6.77 19.64 -5.99
C ALA A 156 5.53 20.16 -6.77
N GLU A 157 5.17 19.49 -7.87
CA GLU A 157 3.99 19.82 -8.68
C GLU A 157 2.66 19.57 -7.97
N GLU A 158 2.63 18.70 -6.96
CA GLU A 158 1.42 18.38 -6.20
C GLU A 158 1.09 19.43 -5.13
N ARG A 159 1.91 20.49 -4.98
CA ARG A 159 1.79 21.52 -3.93
C ARG A 159 0.40 22.11 -3.85
N GLN A 160 -0.11 22.61 -4.97
CA GLN A 160 -1.40 23.31 -5.00
C GLN A 160 -2.54 22.36 -4.65
N ALA A 161 -2.53 21.15 -5.20
CA ALA A 161 -3.54 20.14 -4.92
C ALA A 161 -3.51 19.72 -3.44
N THR A 162 -2.31 19.51 -2.89
CA THR A 162 -2.11 19.12 -1.49
C THR A 162 -2.62 20.19 -0.53
N LEU A 163 -2.20 21.45 -0.69
CA LEU A 163 -2.70 22.56 0.14
C LEU A 163 -4.21 22.71 0.05
N ALA A 164 -4.78 22.61 -1.15
CA ALA A 164 -6.22 22.70 -1.33
C ALA A 164 -6.96 21.53 -0.65
N ASN A 165 -6.41 20.32 -0.65
CA ASN A 165 -7.03 19.19 0.06
C ASN A 165 -6.96 19.36 1.59
N LEU A 166 -5.82 19.83 2.13
CA LEU A 166 -5.70 20.08 3.57
C LEU A 166 -6.67 21.20 4.03
N LYS A 167 -6.83 22.24 3.21
CA LYS A 167 -7.77 23.35 3.47
C LYS A 167 -9.23 22.93 3.48
N GLN A 168 -9.62 21.90 2.74
CA GLN A 168 -11.01 21.40 2.75
C GLN A 168 -11.46 20.93 4.13
N PHE A 169 -10.53 20.55 5.01
CA PHE A 169 -10.80 20.11 6.37
C PHE A 169 -10.47 21.17 7.43
N ASP A 170 -10.24 22.41 7.01
CA ASP A 170 -9.79 23.54 7.84
C ASP A 170 -8.56 23.17 8.69
N LEU A 171 -7.61 22.44 8.12
CA LEU A 171 -6.38 22.11 8.83
C LEU A 171 -5.51 23.37 9.01
N PRO A 172 -4.83 23.50 10.17
CA PRO A 172 -4.00 24.67 10.45
C PRO A 172 -2.75 24.69 9.58
N ASP A 173 -2.14 25.87 9.46
CA ASP A 173 -0.81 26.04 8.85
C ASP A 173 -0.73 25.46 7.43
N THR A 174 -1.79 25.64 6.65
CA THR A 174 -1.92 25.13 5.27
C THR A 174 -1.42 26.16 4.25
N ASP A 175 -0.15 26.54 4.37
CA ASP A 175 0.54 27.48 3.49
C ASP A 175 1.90 26.93 3.01
N ASN A 176 2.62 27.74 2.22
CA ASN A 176 3.90 27.33 1.65
C ASN A 176 5.04 27.27 2.66
N GLU A 177 4.94 27.98 3.78
CA GLU A 177 5.96 28.01 4.83
C GLU A 177 5.92 26.73 5.67
N HIS A 178 4.75 26.10 5.75
CA HIS A 178 4.52 24.93 6.57
C HIS A 178 4.43 23.61 5.78
N LEU A 179 4.35 23.65 4.45
CA LEU A 179 4.35 22.47 3.58
C LEU A 179 5.71 22.21 2.91
N PHE A 180 6.36 21.12 3.33
CA PHE A 180 7.63 20.62 2.83
C PHE A 180 7.42 19.34 2.00
N LEU A 181 7.40 19.50 0.68
CA LEU A 181 7.32 18.41 -0.31
C LEU A 181 8.67 17.71 -0.47
N MET A 182 8.72 16.66 -1.31
CA MET A 182 9.98 16.00 -1.66
C MET A 182 10.96 16.96 -2.33
N ASP A 183 12.22 16.92 -1.90
CA ASP A 183 13.31 17.76 -2.41
C ASP A 183 14.36 16.89 -3.10
N GLY A 184 14.87 17.31 -4.26
CA GLY A 184 16.00 16.68 -4.95
C GLY A 184 15.86 15.19 -5.26
N GLY A 185 14.63 14.67 -5.37
CA GLY A 185 14.37 13.24 -5.61
C GLY A 185 14.72 12.32 -4.43
N THR A 186 15.02 12.87 -3.25
CA THR A 186 15.28 12.06 -2.05
C THR A 186 14.02 11.87 -1.22
N SER A 187 13.69 10.61 -0.96
CA SER A 187 12.59 10.23 -0.06
C SER A 187 12.91 10.48 1.41
N SER A 188 14.19 10.69 1.78
CA SER A 188 14.55 11.00 3.16
C SER A 188 13.99 12.35 3.57
N LYS A 189 13.32 12.39 4.72
CA LYS A 189 12.73 13.61 5.29
C LYS A 189 13.68 14.37 6.20
N GLU A 190 14.88 13.84 6.43
CA GLU A 190 15.81 14.36 7.43
C GLU A 190 16.22 15.81 7.21
N LYS A 191 16.62 16.18 5.98
CA LYS A 191 17.01 17.57 5.66
C LYS A 191 15.88 18.56 5.95
N ARG A 192 14.64 18.16 5.69
CA ARG A 192 13.43 18.98 5.94
C ARG A 192 13.16 19.11 7.43
N ARG A 193 13.22 18.00 8.19
CA ARG A 193 13.13 18.03 9.66
C ARG A 193 14.21 18.89 10.30
N GLN A 194 15.47 18.73 9.90
CA GLN A 194 16.58 19.54 10.39
C GLN A 194 16.41 21.03 10.08
N GLY A 195 15.85 21.36 8.91
CA GLY A 195 15.50 22.74 8.56
C GLY A 195 14.54 23.37 9.54
N ILE A 196 13.46 22.66 9.90
CA ILE A 196 12.46 23.10 10.89
C ILE A 196 13.09 23.21 12.29
N SER A 197 13.91 22.23 12.68
CA SER A 197 14.58 22.21 13.99
C SER A 197 15.57 23.36 14.22
N LYS A 198 15.94 24.13 13.18
CA LYS A 198 16.76 25.35 13.34
C LYS A 198 15.98 26.53 13.93
N SER A 199 14.66 26.57 13.76
CA SER A 199 13.80 27.66 14.20
C SER A 199 12.74 27.23 15.20
N HIS A 200 12.47 25.93 15.33
CA HIS A 200 11.45 25.40 16.21
C HIS A 200 11.98 24.24 17.05
N GLU A 201 11.47 24.10 18.27
CA GLU A 201 11.57 22.85 19.01
C GLU A 201 10.49 21.89 18.51
N VAL A 202 10.90 20.89 17.73
CA VAL A 202 10.00 19.82 17.31
C VAL A 202 9.72 18.90 18.51
N ILE A 203 8.48 18.85 18.98
CA ILE A 203 8.09 18.08 20.18
C ILE A 203 7.43 16.74 19.86
N LEU A 204 6.82 16.60 18.68
CA LEU A 204 6.22 15.36 18.18
C LEU A 204 6.49 15.20 16.68
N LEU A 205 6.63 13.95 16.27
CA LEU A 205 6.74 13.50 14.88
C LEU A 205 5.63 12.47 14.65
N LEU A 206 4.81 12.66 13.63
CA LEU A 206 3.66 11.81 13.29
C LEU A 206 3.86 11.20 11.90
N GLY A 207 3.65 9.90 11.76
CA GLY A 207 3.88 9.19 10.50
C GLY A 207 3.40 7.73 10.51
N ASP A 208 3.12 7.17 9.34
CA ASP A 208 2.87 5.74 9.14
C ASP A 208 4.15 4.97 8.79
N ASN A 209 5.20 5.68 8.34
CA ASN A 209 6.46 5.11 7.92
C ASN A 209 7.59 5.50 8.88
N LEU A 210 8.49 4.57 9.24
CA LEU A 210 9.60 4.89 10.15
C LEU A 210 10.51 6.01 9.63
N GLY A 211 10.64 6.18 8.30
CA GLY A 211 11.41 7.27 7.69
C GLY A 211 10.87 8.68 8.03
N ASP A 212 9.66 8.78 8.57
CA ASP A 212 9.05 10.02 9.04
C ASP A 212 9.70 10.53 10.33
N PHE A 213 10.30 9.63 11.11
CA PHE A 213 10.78 9.93 12.46
C PHE A 213 12.28 10.22 12.51
N ASP A 214 13.09 9.42 11.82
CA ASP A 214 14.56 9.47 11.95
C ASP A 214 15.25 8.96 10.69
N ARG A 215 16.43 9.52 10.37
CA ARG A 215 17.25 9.09 9.24
C ARG A 215 17.80 7.67 9.40
N ASP A 216 17.97 7.18 10.62
CA ASP A 216 18.49 5.83 10.85
C ASP A 216 17.52 4.75 10.33
N PHE A 217 16.27 5.13 10.07
CA PHE A 217 15.29 4.27 9.43
C PHE A 217 15.37 4.26 7.91
N ASP A 218 16.13 5.16 7.26
CA ASP A 218 16.33 5.14 5.81
C ASP A 218 17.15 3.91 5.33
N GLU A 219 17.56 3.06 6.28
CA GLU A 219 18.14 1.73 6.10
C GLU A 219 17.37 0.89 5.08
N LYS A 220 18.13 0.24 4.18
CA LYS A 220 17.61 -0.56 3.06
C LYS A 220 17.61 -2.04 3.35
N ASP A 221 18.29 -2.48 4.41
CA ASP A 221 18.18 -3.85 4.90
C ASP A 221 16.95 -4.01 5.82
N PRO A 222 15.99 -4.90 5.51
CA PRO A 222 14.78 -5.10 6.32
C PRO A 222 15.07 -5.53 7.76
N SER A 223 16.11 -6.34 7.98
CA SER A 223 16.47 -6.86 9.29
C SER A 223 17.09 -5.77 10.17
N LEU A 224 17.99 -4.97 9.60
CA LEU A 224 18.59 -3.83 10.30
C LEU A 224 17.54 -2.77 10.59
N ARG A 225 16.62 -2.48 9.66
CA ARG A 225 15.51 -1.56 9.89
C ARG A 225 14.62 -2.03 11.06
N THR A 226 14.36 -3.33 11.17
CA THR A 226 13.64 -3.92 12.32
C THR A 226 14.43 -3.79 13.62
N GLU A 227 15.75 -3.99 13.58
CA GLU A 227 16.62 -3.80 14.75
C GLU A 227 16.63 -2.33 15.21
N GLN A 228 16.75 -1.37 14.29
CA GLN A 228 16.66 0.05 14.60
C GLN A 228 15.29 0.38 15.22
N ALA A 229 14.20 -0.20 14.68
CA ALA A 229 12.88 0.02 15.24
C ALA A 229 12.82 -0.42 16.71
N ARG A 230 13.41 -1.56 17.05
CA ARG A 230 13.50 -2.06 18.43
C ARG A 230 14.35 -1.16 19.32
N LYS A 231 15.48 -0.65 18.83
CA LYS A 231 16.35 0.28 19.59
C LYS A 231 15.64 1.57 19.99
N ARG A 232 14.65 2.00 19.20
CA ARG A 232 13.84 3.20 19.44
C ARG A 232 12.53 2.94 20.19
N ALA A 233 12.36 1.76 20.80
CA ALA A 233 11.09 1.35 21.44
C ALA A 233 10.53 2.39 22.44
N GLY A 234 11.39 3.08 23.18
CA GLY A 234 10.98 4.09 24.16
C GLY A 234 10.44 5.39 23.55
N ASP A 235 10.66 5.65 22.26
CA ASP A 235 10.21 6.88 21.59
C ASP A 235 8.76 6.77 21.07
N TYR A 236 8.27 5.56 20.81
CA TYR A 236 6.92 5.33 20.30
C TYR A 236 5.86 5.62 21.36
N GLY A 237 4.88 6.47 21.03
CA GLY A 237 3.90 6.98 21.97
C GLY A 237 4.43 8.05 22.92
N ASP A 238 5.68 8.51 22.74
CA ASP A 238 6.20 9.74 23.36
C ASP A 238 6.50 10.82 22.31
N ARG A 239 7.60 10.68 21.57
CA ARG A 239 8.00 11.62 20.52
C ARG A 239 7.56 11.16 19.13
N PHE A 240 7.53 9.84 18.90
CA PHE A 240 7.11 9.23 17.64
C PHE A 240 5.68 8.70 17.77
N ILE A 241 4.77 9.21 16.97
CA ILE A 241 3.38 8.77 16.91
C ILE A 241 3.18 8.01 15.61
N VAL A 242 2.97 6.70 15.73
CA VAL A 242 2.94 5.77 14.59
C VAL A 242 1.50 5.44 14.20
N PHE A 243 1.22 5.47 12.90
CA PHE A 243 -0.06 5.04 12.31
C PHE A 243 0.10 3.72 11.56
N PRO A 244 -0.94 2.86 11.54
CA PRO A 244 -0.88 1.62 10.80
C PRO A 244 -1.04 1.89 9.30
N ASN A 245 -0.09 1.44 8.49
CA ASN A 245 -0.23 1.35 7.03
C ASN A 245 0.31 -0.01 6.55
N ALA A 246 -0.61 -0.86 6.10
CA ALA A 246 -0.28 -2.17 5.53
C ALA A 246 -0.47 -2.21 4.00
N MET A 247 -0.81 -1.09 3.38
CA MET A 247 -1.05 -1.01 1.93
C MET A 247 0.26 -0.85 1.16
N TYR A 248 1.18 -0.05 1.68
CA TYR A 248 2.47 0.25 1.07
C TYR A 248 3.44 0.81 2.11
N GLY A 249 4.68 1.08 1.69
CA GLY A 249 5.64 1.89 2.44
C GLY A 249 7.04 1.35 2.32
N THR A 250 7.98 2.00 3.01
CA THR A 250 9.39 1.57 2.96
C THR A 250 9.59 0.17 3.55
N TRP A 251 8.67 -0.33 4.37
CA TRP A 251 8.71 -1.73 4.84
C TRP A 251 8.56 -2.74 3.69
N GLU A 252 7.82 -2.39 2.64
CA GLU A 252 7.64 -3.19 1.43
C GLU A 252 8.80 -2.95 0.45
N ASP A 253 9.18 -1.68 0.23
CA ASP A 253 10.23 -1.30 -0.73
C ASP A 253 11.54 -2.03 -0.49
N VAL A 254 11.95 -2.17 0.78
CA VAL A 254 13.20 -2.83 1.16
C VAL A 254 13.23 -4.33 0.87
N LEU A 255 12.07 -4.97 0.64
CA LEU A 255 11.99 -6.39 0.30
C LEU A 255 12.40 -6.66 -1.15
N TYR A 256 12.32 -5.65 -2.03
CA TYR A 256 12.59 -5.80 -3.46
C TYR A 256 14.06 -5.67 -3.84
N GLY A 257 14.92 -5.23 -2.92
CA GLY A 257 16.32 -4.95 -3.17
C GLY A 257 16.54 -3.63 -3.92
N LYS A 258 17.74 -3.45 -4.49
CA LYS A 258 18.17 -2.17 -5.08
C LYS A 258 17.75 -1.97 -6.53
N ASP A 259 17.68 -3.04 -7.32
CA ASP A 259 17.35 -2.92 -8.74
C ASP A 259 15.83 -2.90 -8.93
N GLU A 260 15.39 -2.19 -9.97
CA GLU A 260 14.00 -2.18 -10.39
C GLU A 260 13.49 -3.60 -10.64
N LYS A 261 12.23 -3.85 -10.26
CA LYS A 261 11.56 -5.14 -10.38
C LYS A 261 10.24 -4.97 -11.09
N SER A 262 9.95 -5.86 -12.05
CA SER A 262 8.61 -5.96 -12.63
C SER A 262 7.59 -6.40 -11.57
N THR A 263 6.31 -6.18 -11.84
CA THR A 263 5.23 -6.63 -10.95
C THR A 263 5.30 -8.13 -10.69
N ASP A 264 5.62 -8.94 -11.70
CA ASP A 264 5.76 -10.40 -11.55
C ASP A 264 6.93 -10.78 -10.65
N GLN A 265 8.08 -10.10 -10.79
CA GLN A 265 9.23 -10.32 -9.91
C GLN A 265 8.91 -9.93 -8.46
N LYS A 266 8.17 -8.83 -8.26
CA LYS A 266 7.71 -8.43 -6.92
C LYS A 266 6.76 -9.47 -6.33
N ASN A 267 5.79 -9.97 -7.09
CA ASN A 267 4.90 -11.05 -6.68
C ASN A 267 5.67 -12.31 -6.28
N ASP A 268 6.68 -12.71 -7.05
CA ASP A 268 7.51 -13.87 -6.74
C ASP A 268 8.26 -13.70 -5.41
N ILE A 269 8.82 -12.51 -5.17
CA ILE A 269 9.48 -12.18 -3.90
C ILE A 269 8.49 -12.26 -2.74
N LEU A 270 7.34 -11.58 -2.85
CA LEU A 270 6.35 -11.52 -1.77
C LEU A 270 5.78 -12.90 -1.44
N THR A 271 5.44 -13.71 -2.45
CA THR A 271 4.90 -15.06 -2.24
C THR A 271 5.90 -15.97 -1.54
N ASN A 272 7.20 -15.84 -1.82
CA ASN A 272 8.25 -16.62 -1.15
C ASN A 272 8.54 -16.15 0.30
N LEU A 273 8.15 -14.92 0.66
CA LEU A 273 8.34 -14.37 2.01
C LEU A 273 7.21 -14.73 2.97
N LEU A 274 6.01 -15.05 2.46
CA LEU A 274 4.91 -15.55 3.28
C LEU A 274 5.28 -16.91 3.87
N LYS A 275 5.06 -17.08 5.18
CA LYS A 275 5.40 -18.29 5.95
C LYS A 275 4.15 -19.01 6.43
#